data_AF-A0A645DG03-F1
#
_entry.id   AF-A0A645DG03-F1
#
_cell.length_a   1.000
_cell.length_b   1.000
_cell.length_c   1.000
_cell.angle_alpha   90.00
_cell.angle_beta   90.00
_cell.angle_gamma   90.00
#
_symmetry.space_group_name_H-M   'P 1'
#
loop_
_entity.id
_entity.type
_entity.pdbx_description
1 polymer ?
#
loop_
_entity_poly.entity_id
_entity_poly.type
_entity_poly.pdbx_seq_one_letter_code
_entity_poly.pdbx_strand_id
1 'polypeptide(L)'
;MKCQNANSYFLYLLATVTLFFTFMAHARIENTVIANYDLNSGKNAHYALIMSPQDKNTALTLVPLDQNNKAPSTFKISACINRYAGLSKQGEFHFSDAKADKNDFRLSDFSTFIVEHNLHAWWIHLNPQQNLLFTQDVGGLLVTDPSAFIFSTTACQPN
;
A
#
# COMPACT_ATOMS: atom_id res chain seq x y z
N MET A 1 -0.06 -12.94 -25.01
CA MET A 1 -0.61 -12.29 -23.80
C MET A 1 -0.05 -10.88 -23.75
N LYS A 2 -0.90 -9.85 -23.88
CA LYS A 2 -0.49 -8.45 -23.75
C LYS A 2 -0.52 -8.11 -22.27
N CYS A 3 0.62 -8.11 -21.60
CA CYS A 3 0.75 -7.47 -20.29
C CYS A 3 0.51 -5.98 -20.54
N GLN A 4 -0.72 -5.52 -20.27
CA GLN A 4 -0.97 -4.10 -20.12
C GLN A 4 -0.06 -3.65 -18.97
N ASN A 5 0.91 -2.82 -19.32
CA ASN A 5 1.75 -2.09 -18.41
C ASN A 5 0.81 -1.14 -17.64
N ALA A 6 0.07 -1.68 -16.67
CA ALA A 6 -0.67 -0.92 -15.71
C ALA A 6 0.35 0.03 -15.09
N ASN A 7 0.09 1.33 -15.20
CA ASN A 7 0.96 2.39 -14.70
C ASN A 7 1.15 2.19 -13.18
N SER A 8 2.09 1.33 -12.80
CA SER A 8 2.19 0.72 -11.47
C SER A 8 2.78 1.67 -10.45
N TYR A 9 3.32 2.80 -10.89
CA TYR A 9 3.88 3.84 -10.04
C TYR A 9 2.86 4.44 -9.06
N PHE A 10 1.57 4.52 -9.44
CA PHE A 10 0.53 4.97 -8.52
C PHE A 10 0.27 3.95 -7.39
N LEU A 11 0.36 2.66 -7.70
CA LEU A 11 0.21 1.56 -6.74
C LEU A 11 1.33 1.59 -5.69
N TYR A 12 2.57 1.82 -6.14
CA TYR A 12 3.72 1.95 -5.25
C TYR A 12 3.62 3.19 -4.34
N LEU A 13 3.10 4.31 -4.84
CA LEU A 13 2.85 5.51 -4.03
C LEU A 13 1.79 5.29 -2.94
N LEU A 14 0.72 4.56 -3.24
CA LEU A 14 -0.30 4.27 -2.23
C LEU A 14 0.23 3.33 -1.14
N ALA A 15 1.02 2.32 -1.54
CA ALA A 15 1.68 1.43 -0.60
C ALA A 15 2.69 2.18 0.30
N THR A 16 3.46 3.12 -0.23
CA THR A 16 4.41 3.89 0.60
C THR A 16 3.72 4.82 1.60
N VAL A 17 2.55 5.38 1.27
CA VAL A 17 1.76 6.17 2.22
C VAL A 17 1.38 5.30 3.43
N THR A 18 1.00 4.03 3.25
CA THR A 18 0.67 3.14 4.38
C THR A 18 1.88 2.86 5.30
N LEU A 19 3.09 2.91 4.77
CA LEU A 19 4.35 2.69 5.49
C LEU A 19 4.77 3.86 6.39
N PHE A 20 4.08 5.00 6.48
CA PHE A 20 4.50 6.08 7.41
C PHE A 20 3.72 6.11 8.73
N PHE A 21 2.68 5.29 8.89
CA PHE A 21 1.64 5.54 9.91
C PHE A 21 1.63 4.60 11.11
N THR A 22 2.67 3.80 11.31
CA THR A 22 2.85 2.96 12.53
C THR A 22 2.95 3.78 13.82
N PHE A 23 3.02 5.11 13.71
CA PHE A 23 3.02 6.07 14.81
C PHE A 23 1.64 6.71 15.10
N MET A 24 0.61 6.43 14.30
CA MET A 24 -0.67 7.15 14.30
C MET A 24 -1.88 6.26 14.61
N ALA A 25 -1.68 5.14 15.32
CA ALA A 25 -2.71 4.11 15.58
C ALA A 25 -4.03 4.62 16.21
N HIS A 26 -4.11 5.89 16.62
CA HIS A 26 -5.30 6.53 17.19
C HIS A 26 -5.66 7.89 16.56
N ALA A 27 -4.90 8.36 15.57
CA ALA A 27 -5.13 9.67 14.95
C ALA A 27 -5.87 9.50 13.62
N ARG A 28 -7.06 10.13 13.51
CA ARG A 28 -7.75 10.26 12.24
C ARG A 28 -6.98 11.26 11.37
N ILE A 29 -6.61 10.85 10.17
CA ILE A 29 -5.98 11.75 9.20
C ILE A 29 -7.08 12.27 8.30
N GLU A 30 -7.18 13.59 8.24
CA GLU A 30 -8.07 14.33 7.37
C GLU A 30 -7.24 15.41 6.66
N ASN A 31 -7.81 16.02 5.62
CA ASN A 31 -7.21 17.14 4.89
C ASN A 31 -5.87 16.84 4.18
N THR A 32 -5.59 15.56 3.87
CA THR A 32 -4.48 15.19 2.99
C THR A 32 -5.00 14.98 1.58
N VAL A 33 -4.30 15.51 0.57
CA VAL A 33 -4.65 15.32 -0.84
C VAL A 33 -3.59 14.47 -1.53
N ILE A 34 -4.02 13.39 -2.17
CA ILE A 34 -3.19 12.60 -3.09
C ILE A 34 -3.50 13.06 -4.50
N ALA A 35 -2.45 13.46 -5.22
CA ALA A 35 -2.52 13.85 -6.61
C ALA A 35 -1.82 12.80 -7.47
N ASN A 36 -2.52 12.29 -8.47
CA ASN A 36 -1.94 11.44 -9.52
C ASN A 36 -1.84 12.26 -10.81
N TYR A 37 -0.66 12.26 -11.43
CA TYR A 37 -0.42 12.89 -12.72
C TYR A 37 0.17 11.85 -13.67
N ASP A 38 -0.60 11.48 -14.69
CA ASP A 38 -0.10 10.68 -15.80
C ASP A 38 0.54 11.62 -16.82
N LEU A 39 1.87 11.66 -16.81
CA LEU A 39 2.67 12.51 -17.70
C LEU A 39 2.53 12.13 -19.18
N ASN A 40 2.16 10.88 -19.49
CA ASN A 40 2.02 10.42 -20.88
C ASN A 40 0.68 10.85 -21.48
N SER A 41 -0.40 10.72 -20.73
CA SER A 41 -1.75 11.07 -21.21
C SER A 41 -2.21 12.48 -20.83
N GLY A 42 -1.46 13.18 -19.97
CA GLY A 42 -1.84 14.47 -19.41
C GLY A 42 -3.01 14.39 -18.41
N LYS A 43 -3.53 13.19 -18.14
CA LYS A 43 -4.63 12.98 -17.21
C LYS A 43 -4.14 13.17 -15.77
N ASN A 44 -4.98 13.78 -14.95
CA ASN A 44 -4.76 13.86 -13.52
C ASN A 44 -5.97 13.32 -12.75
N ALA A 45 -5.75 13.10 -11.46
CA ALA A 45 -6.83 12.90 -10.51
C ALA A 45 -6.38 13.29 -9.11
N HIS A 46 -7.31 13.88 -8.37
CA HIS A 46 -7.07 14.30 -7.00
C HIS A 46 -8.02 13.57 -6.07
N TYR A 47 -7.49 13.11 -4.94
CA TYR A 47 -8.26 12.42 -3.92
C TYR A 47 -7.99 13.04 -2.56
N ALA A 48 -9.04 13.35 -1.81
CA ALA A 48 -8.88 13.52 -0.37
C ALA A 48 -8.63 12.14 0.26
N LEU A 49 -7.50 12.01 0.94
CA LEU A 49 -7.14 10.87 1.75
C LEU A 49 -7.72 11.08 3.15
N ILE A 50 -8.54 10.14 3.58
CA ILE A 50 -9.05 10.04 4.95
C ILE A 50 -8.58 8.69 5.49
N MET A 51 -7.83 8.70 6.59
CA MET A 51 -7.50 7.46 7.31
C MET A 51 -8.20 7.46 8.65
N SER A 52 -9.02 6.44 8.89
CA SER A 52 -9.82 6.31 10.11
C SER A 52 -9.48 5.00 10.82
N PRO A 53 -9.10 5.03 12.10
CA PRO A 53 -8.94 3.80 12.87
C PRO A 53 -10.30 3.08 13.01
N GLN A 54 -10.28 1.76 12.87
CA GLN A 54 -11.42 0.84 12.97
C GLN A 54 -11.01 -0.41 13.77
N ASP A 55 -11.16 -0.37 15.09
CA ASP A 55 -10.73 -1.43 16.00
C ASP A 55 -9.26 -1.83 15.79
N LYS A 56 -9.00 -3.04 15.27
CA LYS A 56 -7.65 -3.56 14.95
C LYS A 56 -7.16 -3.18 13.55
N ASN A 57 -7.97 -2.46 12.77
CA ASN A 57 -7.70 -2.10 11.39
C ASN A 57 -7.69 -0.58 11.20
N THR A 58 -7.19 -0.13 10.07
CA THR A 58 -7.31 1.25 9.59
C THR A 58 -8.03 1.22 8.25
N ALA A 59 -9.07 2.03 8.12
CA ALA A 59 -9.72 2.27 6.84
C ALA A 59 -9.04 3.45 6.15
N LEU A 60 -8.41 3.19 5.01
CA LEU A 60 -7.92 4.21 4.08
C LEU A 60 -9.03 4.50 3.08
N THR A 61 -9.56 5.71 3.09
CA THR A 61 -10.60 6.17 2.17
C THR A 61 -10.05 7.24 1.26
N LEU A 62 -10.23 7.06 -0.06
CA LEU A 62 -9.92 8.04 -1.09
C LEU A 62 -11.23 8.59 -1.63
N VAL A 63 -11.48 9.87 -1.36
CA VAL A 63 -12.65 10.59 -1.89
C VAL A 63 -12.21 11.38 -3.12
N PRO A 64 -12.72 11.08 -4.32
CA PRO A 64 -12.42 11.84 -5.53
C PRO A 64 -12.80 13.32 -5.32
N LEU A 65 -11.88 14.23 -5.65
CA LEU A 65 -12.12 15.68 -5.57
C LEU A 65 -12.69 16.26 -6.88
N ASP A 66 -12.60 15.50 -7.97
CA ASP A 66 -13.11 15.90 -9.28
C ASP A 66 -14.63 15.68 -9.39
N GLN A 67 -15.34 16.59 -10.07
CA GLN A 67 -16.82 16.73 -10.09
C GLN A 67 -17.62 15.63 -10.83
N ASN A 68 -17.05 14.46 -11.07
CA ASN A 68 -17.76 13.35 -11.69
C ASN A 68 -18.13 12.35 -10.60
N ASN A 69 -19.43 12.09 -10.40
CA ASN A 69 -20.13 11.16 -9.47
C ASN A 69 -19.45 9.81 -9.11
N LYS A 70 -18.18 9.84 -8.76
CA LYS A 70 -17.37 8.70 -8.38
C LYS A 70 -17.51 8.51 -6.89
N ALA A 71 -17.91 7.32 -6.50
CA ALA A 71 -17.96 6.92 -5.11
C ALA A 71 -16.55 6.93 -4.49
N PRO A 72 -16.44 7.19 -3.19
CA PRO A 72 -15.21 6.97 -2.45
C PRO A 72 -14.73 5.53 -2.58
N SER A 73 -13.41 5.36 -2.65
CA SER A 73 -12.77 4.05 -2.56
C SER A 73 -12.24 3.85 -1.14
N THR A 74 -12.41 2.65 -0.58
CA THR A 74 -12.01 2.32 0.78
C THR A 74 -11.21 1.03 0.80
N PHE A 75 -10.10 1.03 1.54
CA PHE A 75 -9.18 -0.08 1.70
C PHE A 75 -9.00 -0.33 3.20
N LYS A 76 -9.18 -1.57 3.63
CA LYS A 76 -9.07 -1.96 5.03
C LYS A 76 -7.73 -2.62 5.28
N ILE A 77 -6.89 -1.94 6.05
CA ILE A 77 -5.51 -2.34 6.30
C ILE A 77 -5.39 -2.77 7.75
N SER A 78 -4.89 -3.98 7.98
CA SER A 78 -4.43 -4.42 9.29
C SER A 78 -2.92 -4.27 9.35
N ALA A 79 -2.38 -3.86 10.49
CA ALA A 79 -0.95 -3.65 10.66
C ALA A 79 -0.43 -4.47 11.84
N CYS A 80 0.64 -5.22 11.61
CA CYS A 80 1.32 -6.05 12.59
C CYS A 80 2.78 -5.59 12.69
N ILE A 81 3.06 -4.69 13.64
CA ILE A 81 4.41 -4.13 13.86
C ILE A 81 4.90 -4.57 15.23
N ASN A 82 5.43 -5.77 15.30
CA ASN A 82 5.79 -6.43 16.55
C ASN A 82 7.29 -6.78 16.65
N ARG A 83 8.13 -6.31 15.71
CA ARG A 83 9.58 -6.55 15.72
C ARG A 83 10.38 -5.27 15.59
N TYR A 84 11.65 -5.38 15.99
CA TYR A 84 12.62 -4.31 15.96
C TYR A 84 13.94 -4.80 15.36
N ALA A 85 14.55 -4.00 14.47
CA ALA A 85 15.97 -4.09 14.13
C ALA A 85 16.68 -2.92 14.79
N GLY A 86 17.38 -3.19 15.91
CA GLY A 86 17.88 -2.13 16.77
C GLY A 86 16.73 -1.25 17.28
N LEU A 87 16.72 0.02 16.89
CA LEU A 87 15.66 0.99 17.24
C LEU A 87 14.56 1.08 16.17
N SER A 88 14.74 0.48 15.00
CA SER A 88 13.79 0.57 13.89
C SER A 88 12.68 -0.47 14.03
N LYS A 89 11.43 -0.01 14.04
CA LYS A 89 10.25 -0.88 13.98
C LYS A 89 10.17 -1.59 12.63
N GLN A 90 9.68 -2.82 12.66
CA GLN A 90 9.45 -3.65 11.49
C GLN A 90 8.11 -4.37 11.61
N GLY A 91 7.43 -4.56 10.48
CA GLY A 91 6.10 -5.14 10.48
C GLY A 91 5.47 -5.32 9.11
N GLU A 92 4.33 -5.97 9.12
CA GLU A 92 3.56 -6.28 7.92
C GLU A 92 2.25 -5.50 7.92
N PHE A 93 1.85 -5.07 6.72
CA PHE A 93 0.54 -4.51 6.45
C PHE A 93 -0.22 -5.47 5.55
N HIS A 94 -1.38 -5.89 6.00
CA HIS A 94 -2.25 -6.76 5.24
C HIS A 94 -3.50 -6.00 4.81
N PHE A 95 -3.76 -6.01 3.50
CA PHE A 95 -4.98 -5.45 2.93
C PHE A 95 -6.09 -6.51 3.00
N SER A 96 -6.91 -6.41 4.05
CA SER A 96 -7.98 -7.38 4.35
C SER A 96 -9.24 -7.21 3.51
N ASP A 97 -9.48 -6.00 2.98
CA ASP A 97 -10.63 -5.70 2.14
C ASP A 97 -10.32 -4.47 1.27
N ALA A 98 -10.94 -4.39 0.09
CA ALA A 98 -10.81 -3.27 -0.82
C ALA A 98 -12.09 -3.09 -1.64
N LYS A 99 -12.58 -1.85 -1.67
CA LYS A 99 -13.74 -1.44 -2.46
C LYS A 99 -13.44 -0.15 -3.18
N ALA A 100 -13.50 -0.15 -4.50
CA ALA A 100 -13.31 1.05 -5.31
C ALA A 100 -14.47 1.28 -6.28
N ASP A 101 -14.61 2.51 -6.76
CA ASP A 101 -15.56 2.82 -7.83
C ASP A 101 -15.10 2.17 -9.14
N LYS A 102 -16.01 1.44 -9.80
CA LYS A 102 -15.75 0.73 -11.06
C LYS A 102 -15.39 1.67 -12.22
N ASN A 103 -15.77 2.93 -12.14
CA ASN A 103 -15.48 3.98 -13.11
C ASN A 103 -14.16 4.70 -12.83
N ASP A 104 -13.50 4.43 -11.69
CA ASP A 104 -12.12 4.84 -11.46
C ASP A 104 -11.18 3.66 -11.67
N PHE A 105 -10.87 3.38 -12.94
CA PHE A 105 -10.04 2.25 -13.36
C PHE A 105 -8.74 2.11 -12.56
N ARG A 106 -8.13 3.23 -12.14
CA ARG A 106 -6.89 3.22 -11.35
C ARG A 106 -7.08 2.59 -9.97
N LEU A 107 -8.18 2.93 -9.29
CA LEU A 107 -8.48 2.41 -7.96
C LEU A 107 -9.20 1.07 -8.04
N SER A 108 -10.01 0.83 -9.07
CA SER A 108 -10.66 -0.46 -9.28
C SER A 108 -9.63 -1.55 -9.56
N ASP A 109 -8.65 -1.31 -10.42
CA ASP A 109 -7.61 -2.29 -10.74
C ASP A 109 -6.78 -2.62 -9.50
N PHE A 110 -6.47 -1.61 -8.68
CA PHE A 110 -5.79 -1.85 -7.40
C PHE A 110 -6.65 -2.65 -6.42
N SER A 111 -7.94 -2.32 -6.31
CA SER A 111 -8.85 -3.06 -5.43
C SER A 111 -8.99 -4.52 -5.84
N THR A 112 -9.08 -4.80 -7.13
CA THR A 112 -9.08 -6.16 -7.68
C THR A 112 -7.78 -6.88 -7.35
N PHE A 113 -6.63 -6.23 -7.57
CA PHE A 113 -5.33 -6.81 -7.27
C PHE A 113 -5.17 -7.17 -5.78
N ILE A 114 -5.61 -6.30 -4.87
CA ILE A 114 -5.62 -6.57 -3.43
C ILE A 114 -6.39 -7.85 -3.12
N VAL A 115 -7.62 -7.95 -3.64
CA VAL A 115 -8.55 -9.04 -3.32
C VAL A 115 -8.08 -10.35 -3.95
N GLU A 116 -7.64 -10.33 -5.21
CA GLU A 116 -7.22 -11.53 -5.93
C GLU A 116 -5.90 -12.10 -5.41
N HIS A 117 -4.97 -11.25 -4.98
CA HIS A 117 -3.62 -11.66 -4.58
C HIS A 117 -3.37 -11.64 -3.09
N ASN A 118 -4.38 -11.32 -2.27
CA ASN A 118 -4.25 -11.18 -0.82
C ASN A 118 -3.03 -10.32 -0.46
N LEU A 119 -3.03 -9.07 -0.91
CA LEU A 119 -1.83 -8.23 -0.90
C LEU A 119 -1.29 -8.00 0.53
N HIS A 120 0.01 -8.27 0.68
CA HIS A 120 0.80 -7.91 1.86
C HIS A 120 1.90 -6.92 1.49
N ALA A 121 2.16 -5.96 2.38
CA ALA A 121 3.27 -5.03 2.26
C ALA A 121 4.16 -5.12 3.51
N TRP A 122 5.45 -5.32 3.28
CA TRP A 122 6.44 -5.49 4.35
C TRP A 122 7.20 -4.19 4.60
N TRP A 123 7.18 -3.73 5.84
CA TRP A 123 8.08 -2.70 6.34
C TRP A 123 9.26 -3.36 7.04
N ILE A 124 10.37 -3.43 6.32
CA ILE A 124 11.63 -3.95 6.82
C ILE A 124 12.69 -2.85 6.88
N HIS A 125 13.57 -2.94 7.87
CA HIS A 125 14.76 -2.11 7.93
C HIS A 125 15.85 -2.76 7.07
N LEU A 126 16.39 -2.00 6.12
CA LEU A 126 17.54 -2.45 5.32
C LEU A 126 18.82 -2.03 6.03
N ASN A 127 19.70 -3.00 6.30
CA ASN A 127 21.00 -2.72 6.88
C ASN A 127 22.03 -2.33 5.77
N PRO A 128 23.10 -1.59 6.11
CA PRO A 128 24.10 -1.15 5.13
C PRO A 128 24.85 -2.27 4.41
N GLN A 129 24.85 -3.48 4.97
CA GLN A 129 25.53 -4.66 4.44
C GLN A 129 24.57 -5.59 3.68
N GLN A 130 23.31 -5.18 3.48
CA GLN A 130 22.28 -6.04 2.92
C GLN A 130 22.44 -6.12 1.42
N ASN A 131 22.57 -7.35 0.91
CA ASN A 131 22.60 -7.59 -0.52
C ASN A 131 21.19 -7.45 -1.09
N LEU A 132 21.05 -6.53 -2.03
CA LEU A 132 19.83 -6.26 -2.76
C LEU A 132 20.07 -6.59 -4.23
N LEU A 133 19.23 -7.43 -4.80
CA LEU A 133 19.22 -7.74 -6.21
C LEU A 133 18.05 -7.00 -6.86
N PHE A 134 18.35 -6.03 -7.73
CA PHE A 134 17.33 -5.40 -8.55
C PHE A 134 17.17 -6.18 -9.86
N THR A 135 15.94 -6.58 -10.15
CA THR A 135 15.58 -7.34 -11.36
C THR A 135 14.77 -6.45 -12.28
N GLN A 136 15.39 -6.00 -13.37
CA GLN A 136 14.74 -5.09 -14.32
C GLN A 136 13.52 -5.73 -15.01
N ASP A 137 13.57 -7.03 -15.28
CA ASP A 137 12.52 -7.74 -16.01
C ASP A 137 11.17 -7.76 -15.29
N VAL A 138 11.19 -7.74 -13.96
CA VAL A 138 9.98 -7.69 -13.12
C VAL A 138 9.86 -6.37 -12.35
N GLY A 139 10.76 -5.42 -12.60
CA GLY A 139 10.83 -4.15 -11.86
C GLY A 139 10.96 -4.32 -10.34
N GLY A 140 11.51 -5.46 -9.90
CA GLY A 140 11.44 -5.92 -8.52
C GLY A 140 12.77 -5.81 -7.78
N LEU A 141 12.71 -5.40 -6.51
CA LEU A 141 13.84 -5.46 -5.59
C LEU A 141 13.74 -6.74 -4.76
N LEU A 142 14.73 -7.61 -4.88
CA LEU A 142 14.87 -8.82 -4.09
C LEU A 142 15.89 -8.58 -2.99
N VAL A 143 15.49 -8.75 -1.75
CA VAL A 143 16.43 -8.94 -0.65
C VAL A 143 16.98 -10.37 -0.80
N THR A 144 18.28 -10.61 -0.67
CA THR A 144 18.84 -11.96 -0.83
C THR A 144 19.24 -12.63 0.48
N ASP A 145 19.11 -11.92 1.60
CA ASP A 145 19.40 -12.45 2.93
C ASP A 145 18.22 -13.30 3.44
N PRO A 146 18.41 -14.62 3.66
CA PRO A 146 17.36 -15.51 4.16
C PRO A 146 16.79 -15.06 5.52
N SER A 147 17.60 -14.42 6.37
CA SER A 147 17.17 -13.94 7.69
C SER A 147 16.13 -12.82 7.58
N ALA A 148 16.14 -12.06 6.49
CA ALA A 148 15.13 -11.05 6.20
C ALA A 148 13.77 -11.66 5.78
N PHE A 149 13.72 -12.93 5.35
CA PHE A 149 12.48 -13.62 4.95
C PHE A 149 11.85 -14.46 6.06
N ILE A 150 12.59 -14.80 7.13
CA ILE A 150 11.98 -15.43 8.34
C ILE A 150 10.94 -14.48 8.98
N PHE A 151 11.02 -13.18 8.64
CA PHE A 151 10.06 -12.14 8.97
C PHE A 151 8.63 -12.40 8.47
N SER A 152 8.45 -12.85 7.22
CA SER A 152 7.11 -12.89 6.59
C SER A 152 6.26 -14.11 6.98
N THR A 153 6.84 -15.14 7.58
CA THR A 153 6.13 -16.42 7.79
C THR A 153 5.75 -16.73 9.23
N THR A 154 6.31 -16.01 10.21
CA THR A 154 6.14 -16.35 11.65
C THR A 154 5.73 -15.19 12.54
N ALA A 155 5.90 -13.94 12.10
CA ALA A 155 5.69 -12.79 12.98
C ALA A 155 4.23 -12.37 13.10
N CYS A 156 3.41 -12.59 12.08
CA CYS A 156 2.05 -12.05 11.98
C CYS A 156 1.06 -13.15 11.60
N GLN A 157 1.00 -14.23 12.40
CA GLN A 157 -0.04 -15.22 12.20
C GLN A 157 -1.39 -14.64 12.66
N PRO A 158 -2.45 -14.75 11.84
CA PRO A 158 -3.80 -14.57 12.35
C PRO A 158 -4.07 -15.68 13.37
N ASN A 159 -4.58 -15.33 14.54
CA ASN A 159 -5.18 -16.31 15.45
C ASN A 159 -6.36 -17.01 14.75
#